data_AF-A0A6P0XY64-F1
#
_entry.id   AF-A0A6P0XY64-F1
#
_cell.length_a   1.000
_cell.length_b   1.000
_cell.length_c   1.000
_cell.angle_alpha   90.00
_cell.angle_beta   90.00
_cell.angle_gamma   90.00
#
_symmetry.space_group_name_H-M   'P 1'
#
loop_
_entity.id
_entity.type
_entity.pdbx_description
1 polymer ?
#
loop_
_entity_poly.entity_id
_entity_poly.type
_entity_poly.pdbx_seq_one_letter_code
_entity_poly.pdbx_strand_id
1 'polypeptide(L)' 'GYRLGYGSGFYDRMLSSEEWASKPTIGIVFEFGYLQQLPIDSWDRPLNAVCTENGVKQITYNRQ' A
#
# COMPACT_ATOMS: atom_id res chain seq x y z
N GLY A 1 -4.56 -2.14 -1.42
CA GLY A 1 -3.11 -1.90 -1.50
C GLY A 1 -2.55 -1.73 -0.12
N TYR A 2 -2.78 -2.75 0.70
CA TYR A 2 -2.27 -2.86 2.04
C TYR A 2 -1.07 -3.80 1.98
N ARG A 3 -0.15 -3.67 2.93
CA ARG A 3 1.12 -4.41 2.91
C ARG A 3 1.26 -5.22 4.19
N LEU A 4 1.83 -6.42 4.07
CA LEU A 4 2.29 -7.18 5.22
C LEU A 4 3.75 -6.80 5.45
N GLY A 5 4.01 -5.89 6.39
CA GLY A 5 5.37 -5.53 6.81
C GLY A 5 5.94 -6.55 7.80
N TYR A 6 7.23 -6.42 8.13
CA TYR A 6 7.92 -7.23 9.15
C TYR A 6 7.46 -6.95 10.61
N GLY A 7 6.32 -6.27 10.81
CA GLY A 7 5.72 -6.04 12.14
C GLY A 7 6.10 -4.74 12.85
N SER A 8 7.00 -3.91 12.30
CA SER A 8 7.45 -2.68 12.98
C SER A 8 6.69 -1.39 12.66
N GLY A 9 5.70 -1.42 11.74
CA GLY A 9 4.86 -0.25 11.41
C GLY A 9 5.61 0.99 10.90
N PHE A 10 6.87 0.83 10.49
CA PHE A 10 7.78 1.94 10.15
C PHE A 10 7.21 2.79 9.02
N TYR A 11 6.73 2.12 7.97
CA TYR A 11 6.23 2.79 6.82
C TYR A 11 4.83 3.38 7.03
N ASP A 12 4.01 2.85 7.95
CA ASP A 12 2.69 3.43 8.24
C ASP A 12 2.84 4.78 8.95
N ARG A 13 3.84 4.86 9.84
CA ARG A 13 4.27 6.12 10.47
C ARG A 13 4.87 7.11 9.48
N MET A 14 5.64 6.63 8.51
CA MET A 14 6.19 7.49 7.45
C MET A 14 5.07 8.05 6.56
N LEU A 15 4.14 7.19 6.13
CA LEU A 15 3.02 7.57 5.27
C LEU A 15 1.95 8.39 6.00
N SER A 16 1.92 8.40 7.32
CA SER A 16 1.01 9.26 8.09
C SER A 16 1.49 10.71 8.24
N SER A 17 2.73 11.02 7.83
CA SER A 17 3.21 12.41 7.82
C SER A 17 2.62 13.18 6.64
N GLU A 18 2.22 14.44 6.88
CA GLU A 18 1.62 15.33 5.87
C GLU A 18 2.52 15.54 4.65
N GLU A 19 3.83 15.47 4.83
CA GLU A 19 4.81 15.56 3.74
C GLU A 19 4.61 14.46 2.69
N TRP A 20 4.14 13.28 3.12
CA TRP A 20 3.93 12.11 2.28
C TRP A 20 2.50 11.97 1.80
N ALA A 21 1.55 12.68 2.41
CA ALA A 21 0.13 12.64 2.04
C ALA A 21 -0.15 13.11 0.60
N SER A 22 0.70 14.00 0.07
CA SER A 22 0.58 14.54 -1.30
C SER A 22 1.42 13.77 -2.34
N LYS A 23 2.29 12.85 -1.90
CA LYS A 23 3.18 12.12 -2.80
C LYS A 23 2.54 10.81 -3.27
N PRO A 24 2.62 10.48 -4.57
CA PRO A 24 2.11 9.20 -5.06
C PRO A 24 2.95 8.05 -4.47
N THR A 25 2.26 7.05 -3.93
CA THR A 25 2.86 5.86 -3.33
C THR A 25 2.60 4.63 -4.18
N ILE A 26 3.66 3.93 -4.55
CA ILE A 26 3.59 2.71 -5.36
C ILE A 26 4.27 1.59 -4.59
N GLY A 27 3.55 0.51 -4.34
CA GLY A 27 4.12 -0.71 -3.76
C GLY A 27 4.72 -1.58 -4.85
N ILE A 28 5.97 -1.99 -4.71
CA ILE A 28 6.59 -2.94 -5.64
C ILE A 28 6.51 -4.33 -5.01
N VAL A 29 5.86 -5.27 -5.69
CA VAL A 29 5.68 -6.64 -5.21
C VAL A 29 5.64 -7.59 -6.42
N PHE A 30 6.08 -8.82 -6.24
CA PHE A 30 5.87 -9.85 -7.26
C PHE A 30 4.40 -10.25 -7.37
N GLU A 31 3.96 -10.74 -8.54
CA GLU A 31 2.55 -11.11 -8.73
C GLU A 31 2.15 -12.23 -7.74
N PHE A 32 3.05 -13.16 -7.45
CA PHE A 32 2.78 -14.24 -6.47
C PHE A 32 2.54 -13.71 -5.05
N GLY A 33 3.04 -12.53 -4.72
CA GLY A 33 2.84 -11.86 -3.42
C GLY A 33 1.65 -10.89 -3.43
N TYR A 34 1.02 -10.68 -4.59
CA TYR A 34 -0.15 -9.84 -4.72
C TYR A 34 -1.41 -10.63 -4.36
N LEU A 35 -1.84 -10.49 -3.10
CA LEU A 35 -3.05 -11.14 -2.59
C LEU A 35 -4.27 -10.23 -2.76
N GLN A 36 -5.41 -10.84 -3.09
CA GLN A 36 -6.69 -10.12 -3.28
C GLN A 36 -7.22 -9.54 -1.96
N GLN A 37 -6.96 -10.22 -0.84
CA GLN A 37 -7.38 -9.80 0.50
C GLN A 37 -6.22 -9.98 1.47
N LEU A 38 -5.93 -8.93 2.22
CA LEU A 38 -5.01 -8.95 3.35
C LEU A 38 -5.81 -8.53 4.59
N PRO A 39 -5.45 -9.00 5.80
CA PRO A 39 -5.92 -8.37 7.02
C PRO A 39 -5.49 -6.90 7.00
N ILE A 40 -6.45 -6.01 7.22
CA ILE A 40 -6.24 -4.57 7.24
C ILE A 40 -6.47 -4.13 8.67
N ASP A 41 -5.49 -3.45 9.24
CA ASP A 41 -5.63 -2.77 10.50
C ASP A 41 -5.98 -1.29 10.29
N SER A 42 -6.59 -0.65 11.29
CA SER A 42 -7.06 0.74 11.20
C SER A 42 -5.93 1.76 11.01
N TRP A 43 -4.69 1.37 11.29
CA TRP A 43 -3.50 2.20 11.11
C TRP A 43 -2.83 2.00 9.75
N ASP A 44 -3.26 1.03 8.94
CA ASP A 44 -2.64 0.77 7.66
C ASP A 44 -2.98 1.86 6.65
N ARG A 45 -1.95 2.41 5.99
CA ARG A 45 -2.12 3.44 4.97
C ARG A 45 -2.20 2.81 3.57
N PRO A 46 -3.28 3.08 2.81
CA PRO A 46 -3.43 2.54 1.47
C PRO A 46 -2.43 3.15 0.49
N LEU A 47 -1.85 2.30 -0.38
CA LEU A 47 -1.02 2.75 -1.50
C LEU A 47 -1.88 3.15 -2.71
N ASN A 48 -1.38 4.10 -3.52
CA ASN A 48 -2.06 4.56 -4.73
C ASN A 48 -1.99 3.56 -5.89
N ALA A 49 -0.87 2.84 -6.02
CA ALA A 49 -0.69 1.81 -7.04
C ALA A 49 0.18 0.67 -6.54
N VAL A 50 0.14 -0.45 -7.26
CA VAL A 50 1.04 -1.58 -7.06
C VAL A 50 1.70 -1.93 -8.39
N CYS A 51 3.02 -2.05 -8.39
CA CYS A 51 3.82 -2.48 -9.53
C CYS A 51 4.22 -3.93 -9.34
N THR A 52 3.88 -4.75 -10.34
CA THR A 52 4.25 -6.16 -10.44
C THR A 52 5.05 -6.40 -11.71
N GLU A 53 5.62 -7.59 -11.86
CA GLU A 53 6.28 -8.01 -13.11
C GLU A 53 5.33 -8.00 -14.33
N ASN A 54 4.02 -8.08 -14.10
CA ASN A 54 3.00 -7.97 -15.15
C ASN A 54 2.58 -6.52 -15.45
N GLY A 55 3.12 -5.54 -14.71
CA GLY A 55 2.85 -4.11 -14.89
C GLY A 55 2.29 -3.42 -13.65
N VAL A 56 1.91 -2.16 -13.84
CA VAL A 56 1.41 -1.26 -12.78
C VAL A 56 -0.12 -1.30 -12.72
N LYS A 57 -0.67 -1.64 -11.55
CA LYS A 57 -2.10 -1.66 -11.25
C LYS A 57 -2.43 -0.48 -10.33
N GLN A 58 -3.28 0.43 -10.78
CA GLN A 58 -3.77 1.51 -9.93
C GLN A 58 -4.83 0.99 -8.95
N ILE A 59 -4.76 1.45 -7.70
CA ILE A 59 -5.70 1.04 -6.67
C ILE A 59 -6.68 2.17 -6.45
N THR A 60 -7.91 1.97 -6.94
CA THR A 60 -9.03 2.88 -6.68
C THR A 60 -9.75 2.40 -5.44
N TYR A 61 -9.74 3.20 -4.37
CA TYR A 61 -10.56 2.94 -3.19
C TYR A 61 -11.86 3.72 -3.33
N ASN A 62 -13.01 3.03 -3.22
CA ASN A 62 -14.27 3.71 -2.97
C ASN A 62 -14.21 4.27 -1.54
N ARG A 63 -13.89 5.56 -1.40
CA ARG A 63 -14.13 6.28 -0.15
C ARG A 63 -15.64 6.41 0.01
N GLN A 64 -16.24 5.60 0.87
CA GLN A 64 -17.49 5.95 1.54
C GLN A 64 -17.17 6.75 2.79
#